data_AF-A0A6J4LAM9-F1
#
_entry.id   AF-A0A6J4LAM9-F1
#
_cell.length_a   1.000
_cell.length_b   1.000
_cell.length_c   1.000
_cell.angle_alpha   90.00
_cell.angle_beta   90.00
_cell.angle_gamma   90.00
#
_symmetry.space_group_name_H-M   'P 1'
#
loop_
_entity.id
_entity.type
_entity.pdbx_description
1 polymer ?
#
loop_
_entity_poly.entity_id
_entity_poly.type
_entity_poly.pdbx_seq_one_letter_code
_entity_poly.pdbx_strand_id
1 'polypeptide(L)'
;NIQFWEMQLGLDQMRDLKWNNPPLELLVLSACRTALGDKEAELGFAGLALQSGAKSALASLWYVSDAGTLALMSEFYQELKISRPKDPPIIKAEALRQAQIAAIEGKVTIEGGQLRSSRGETPLPPSIPKLDSKDLSHPYYWAAFSIIGSPW
;
A
#
# COMPACT_ATOMS: atom_id res chain seq x y z
N ASN A 1 13.98 8.96 6.34
CA ASN A 1 13.31 10.16 5.78
C ASN A 1 12.16 9.75 4.89
N ILE A 2 10.96 10.30 5.11
CA ILE A 2 9.78 10.13 4.25
C ILE A 2 9.66 11.37 3.36
N GLN A 3 9.43 11.19 2.07
CA GLN A 3 9.13 12.28 1.15
C GLN A 3 7.61 12.44 1.02
N PHE A 4 7.10 13.59 1.42
CA PHE A 4 5.78 14.10 1.04
C PHE A 4 5.92 15.00 -0.18
N TRP A 5 4.80 15.29 -0.86
CA TRP A 5 4.77 16.10 -2.08
C TRP A 5 5.50 17.45 -1.95
N GLU A 6 5.43 18.09 -0.78
CA GLU A 6 6.05 19.41 -0.53
C GLU A 6 7.15 19.39 0.55
N MET A 7 7.37 18.27 1.25
CA MET A 7 8.34 18.24 2.34
C MET A 7 9.00 16.88 2.55
N GLN A 8 10.26 16.92 2.96
CA GLN A 8 10.96 15.76 3.46
C GLN A 8 10.81 15.74 4.99
N LEU A 9 10.19 14.69 5.51
CA LEU A 9 9.94 14.51 6.93
C LEU A 9 10.95 13.55 7.55
N GLY A 10 11.65 14.02 8.57
CA GLY A 10 12.51 13.20 9.43
C GLY A 10 11.69 12.23 10.29
N LEU A 11 12.33 11.18 10.78
CA LEU A 11 11.72 10.20 11.69
C LEU A 11 11.33 10.83 13.03
N ASP A 12 12.15 11.78 13.49
CA ASP A 12 11.93 12.62 14.67
C ASP A 12 10.71 13.53 14.50
N GLN A 13 10.58 14.16 13.34
CA GLN A 13 9.47 15.07 13.02
C GLN A 13 8.13 14.36 12.85
N MET A 14 8.12 13.06 12.51
CA MET A 14 6.89 12.27 12.39
C MET A 14 6.12 12.27 13.70
N ARG A 15 6.80 12.12 14.84
CA ARG A 15 6.17 12.04 16.17
C ARG A 15 5.41 13.31 16.55
N ASP A 16 5.82 14.44 15.99
CA ASP A 16 5.20 15.74 16.23
C ASP A 16 3.97 15.97 15.33
N LEU A 17 3.74 15.09 14.35
CA LEU A 17 2.54 15.14 13.52
C LEU A 17 1.32 14.75 14.36
N LYS A 18 0.34 15.65 14.41
CA LYS A 18 -0.92 15.43 15.15
C LYS A 18 -1.96 14.77 14.24
N TRP A 19 -1.68 13.55 13.78
CA TRP A 19 -2.59 12.80 12.90
C TRP A 19 -3.84 12.26 13.58
N ASN A 20 -4.09 12.65 14.82
CA ASN A 20 -5.35 12.47 15.52
C ASN A 20 -6.32 13.65 15.34
N ASN A 21 -5.92 14.76 14.69
CA ASN A 21 -6.78 15.93 14.50
C ASN A 21 -6.51 16.72 13.20
N PRO A 22 -7.29 16.49 12.11
CA PRO A 22 -8.33 15.47 12.00
C PRO A 22 -7.73 14.05 11.99
N PRO A 23 -8.48 13.02 12.44
CA PRO A 23 -7.97 11.66 12.51
C PRO A 23 -7.62 11.10 11.13
N LEU A 24 -6.37 10.68 10.97
CA LEU A 24 -5.89 9.98 9.78
C LEU A 24 -6.30 8.50 9.86
N GLU A 25 -7.26 8.12 9.02
CA GLU A 25 -7.81 6.77 9.02
C GLU A 25 -6.84 5.70 8.52
N LEU A 26 -6.05 6.03 7.49
CA LEU A 26 -5.12 5.12 6.82
C LEU A 26 -3.94 5.90 6.23
N LEU A 27 -2.73 5.50 6.59
CA LEU A 27 -1.49 5.89 5.91
C LEU A 27 -1.01 4.76 5.00
N VAL A 28 -0.71 5.04 3.73
CA VAL A 28 -0.16 4.05 2.79
C VAL A 28 1.31 4.37 2.50
N LEU A 29 2.20 3.44 2.84
CA LEU A 29 3.64 3.54 2.68
C LEU A 29 4.12 2.54 1.62
N SER A 30 4.03 2.93 0.35
CA SER A 30 4.30 2.06 -0.81
C SER A 30 5.79 1.84 -1.13
N ALA A 31 6.72 2.42 -0.36
CA ALA A 31 8.15 2.20 -0.53
C ALA A 31 8.62 0.90 0.13
N CYS A 32 9.85 0.49 -0.15
CA CYS A 32 10.49 -0.70 0.42
C CYS A 32 10.73 -0.58 1.93
N ARG A 33 10.52 -1.67 2.68
CA ARG A 33 10.83 -1.80 4.12
C ARG A 33 10.22 -0.70 5.00
N THR A 34 8.99 -0.30 4.74
CA THR A 34 8.31 0.75 5.51
C THR A 34 7.65 0.24 6.80
N ALA A 35 7.45 -1.07 6.94
CA ALA A 35 6.87 -1.70 8.12
C ALA A 35 7.91 -2.11 9.16
N LEU A 36 9.15 -2.37 8.75
CA LEU A 36 10.23 -2.78 9.65
C LEU A 36 10.92 -1.57 10.27
N GLY A 37 11.30 -1.73 11.53
CA GLY A 37 12.21 -0.81 12.19
C GLY A 37 13.67 -1.13 11.94
N ASP A 38 14.53 -0.13 12.13
CA ASP A 38 15.98 -0.27 12.14
C ASP A 38 16.58 0.48 13.35
N LYS A 39 17.91 0.61 13.40
CA LYS A 39 18.59 1.30 14.49
C LYS A 39 18.22 2.79 14.62
N GLU A 40 17.71 3.40 13.54
CA GLU A 40 17.27 4.80 13.51
C GLU A 40 15.76 4.94 13.77
N ALA A 41 14.99 3.88 13.51
CA ALA A 41 13.54 3.83 13.67
C ALA A 41 13.08 2.50 14.26
N GLU A 42 13.24 2.27 15.56
CA GLU A 42 12.91 0.96 16.19
C GLU A 42 11.47 0.48 15.93
N LEU A 43 10.51 1.40 15.78
CA LEU A 43 9.11 1.10 15.50
C LEU A 43 8.79 0.95 14.00
N GLY A 44 9.75 1.25 13.12
CA GLY A 44 9.51 1.43 11.68
C GLY A 44 8.60 2.63 11.38
N PHE A 45 8.44 2.96 10.10
CA PHE A 45 7.59 4.10 9.71
C PHE A 45 6.12 3.86 10.03
N ALA A 46 5.64 2.61 9.89
CA ALA A 46 4.27 2.26 10.24
C ALA A 46 4.00 2.38 11.76
N GLY A 47 4.92 1.97 12.61
CA GLY A 47 4.76 2.11 14.06
C GLY A 47 4.83 3.58 14.52
N LEU A 48 5.70 4.39 13.90
CA LEU A 48 5.73 5.83 14.12
C LEU A 48 4.43 6.51 13.67
N ALA A 49 3.84 6.06 12.56
CA ALA A 49 2.56 6.59 12.10
C ALA A 49 1.43 6.37 13.12
N LEU A 50 1.37 5.17 13.70
CA LEU A 50 0.41 4.87 14.77
C LEU A 50 0.69 5.70 16.02
N GLN A 51 1.95 5.85 16.41
CA GLN A 51 2.34 6.71 17.54
C GLN A 51 1.93 8.17 17.34
N SER A 52 1.96 8.64 16.09
CA SER A 52 1.58 10.01 15.68
C SER A 52 0.05 10.18 15.56
N GLY A 53 -0.73 9.13 15.83
CA GLY A 53 -2.18 9.17 15.89
C GLY A 53 -2.91 8.68 14.65
N ALA A 54 -2.21 8.13 13.65
CA ALA A 54 -2.88 7.42 12.57
C ALA A 54 -3.58 6.17 13.12
N LYS A 55 -4.79 5.87 12.63
CA LYS A 55 -5.53 4.68 13.06
C LYS A 55 -4.99 3.39 12.45
N SER A 56 -4.49 3.48 11.22
CA SER A 56 -3.91 2.34 10.52
C SER A 56 -2.82 2.77 9.55
N ALA A 57 -1.88 1.87 9.29
CA ALA A 57 -0.84 2.03 8.29
C ALA A 57 -0.71 0.76 7.46
N LEU A 58 -0.70 0.91 6.12
CA LEU A 58 -0.30 -0.12 5.19
C LEU A 58 1.17 0.08 4.83
N ALA A 59 1.99 -0.95 5.02
CA ALA A 59 3.43 -0.84 4.85
C ALA A 59 4.07 -2.17 4.41
N SER A 60 5.30 -2.11 3.90
CA SER A 60 6.01 -3.26 3.34
C SER A 60 7.09 -3.81 4.29
N LEU A 61 7.17 -5.13 4.40
CA LEU A 61 8.14 -5.84 5.25
C LEU A 61 9.52 -5.99 4.59
N TRP A 62 9.60 -6.10 3.26
CA TRP A 62 10.86 -6.26 2.53
C TRP A 62 10.89 -5.41 1.26
N TYR A 63 11.89 -5.61 0.40
CA TYR A 63 12.00 -4.92 -0.88
C TYR A 63 10.85 -5.30 -1.81
N VAL A 64 10.16 -4.31 -2.35
CA VAL A 64 9.01 -4.51 -3.23
C VAL A 64 9.37 -4.10 -4.66
N SER A 65 8.77 -4.80 -5.62
CA SER A 65 8.86 -4.44 -7.05
C SER A 65 7.95 -3.25 -7.33
N ASP A 66 8.43 -2.25 -8.07
CA ASP A 66 7.60 -1.11 -8.51
C ASP A 66 6.35 -1.58 -9.27
N ALA A 67 6.52 -2.56 -10.15
CA ALA A 67 5.43 -3.15 -10.93
C ALA A 67 4.39 -3.86 -10.06
N GLY A 68 4.86 -4.65 -9.08
CA GLY A 68 3.98 -5.37 -8.16
C GLY A 68 3.26 -4.41 -7.22
N THR A 69 3.97 -3.40 -6.74
CA THR A 69 3.42 -2.34 -5.89
C THR A 69 2.35 -1.55 -6.62
N LEU A 70 2.61 -1.13 -7.87
CA LEU A 70 1.61 -0.42 -8.66
C LEU A 70 0.35 -1.27 -8.82
N ALA A 71 0.51 -2.53 -9.20
CA ALA A 71 -0.60 -3.40 -9.50
C ALA A 71 -1.42 -3.71 -8.24
N LEU A 72 -0.73 -4.08 -7.15
CA LEU A 72 -1.37 -4.34 -5.85
C LEU A 72 -2.06 -3.11 -5.29
N MET A 73 -1.40 -1.93 -5.30
CA MET A 73 -2.01 -0.70 -4.77
C MET A 73 -3.21 -0.27 -5.61
N SER A 74 -3.12 -0.42 -6.93
CA SER A 74 -4.24 -0.12 -7.83
C SER A 74 -5.44 -1.00 -7.51
N GLU A 75 -5.24 -2.30 -7.29
CA GLU A 75 -6.32 -3.22 -6.89
C GLU A 75 -6.81 -2.94 -5.46
N PHE A 76 -5.90 -2.71 -4.51
CA PHE A 76 -6.22 -2.38 -3.12
C PHE A 76 -7.13 -1.15 -3.02
N TYR A 77 -6.80 -0.06 -3.72
CA TYR A 77 -7.65 1.15 -3.71
C TYR A 77 -8.99 0.93 -4.41
N GLN A 78 -9.10 -0.06 -5.29
CA GLN A 78 -10.38 -0.42 -5.90
C GLN A 78 -11.24 -1.18 -4.89
N GLU A 79 -10.70 -2.23 -4.27
CA GLU A 79 -11.37 -2.98 -3.21
C GLU A 79 -11.75 -2.08 -2.02
N LEU A 80 -10.91 -1.08 -1.70
CA LEU A 80 -11.18 -0.09 -0.65
C LEU A 80 -12.39 0.81 -0.96
N LYS A 81 -12.69 1.07 -2.24
CA LYS A 81 -13.84 1.88 -2.67
C LYS A 81 -15.13 1.09 -2.76
N ILE A 82 -15.06 -0.24 -2.77
CA ILE A 82 -16.24 -1.10 -2.84
C ILE A 82 -16.91 -1.10 -1.45
N SER A 83 -17.72 -0.08 -1.19
CA SER A 83 -18.75 -0.14 -0.15
C SER A 83 -19.86 -1.06 -0.67
N ARG A 84 -19.86 -2.34 -0.30
CA ARG A 84 -21.02 -3.17 -0.66
C ARG A 84 -22.23 -2.67 0.12
N PRO A 85 -23.41 -2.54 -0.51
CA PRO A 85 -24.63 -2.03 0.13
C PRO A 85 -25.10 -2.77 1.39
N LYS A 86 -24.51 -3.94 1.68
CA LYS A 86 -24.82 -4.80 2.83
C LYS A 86 -23.62 -5.06 3.74
N ASP A 87 -22.43 -4.57 3.39
CA ASP A 87 -21.23 -4.85 4.17
C ASP A 87 -21.06 -3.80 5.29
N PRO A 88 -20.48 -4.20 6.45
CA PRO A 88 -20.04 -3.29 7.49
C PRO A 88 -19.02 -2.25 6.94
N PRO A 89 -18.67 -1.19 7.71
CA PRO A 89 -17.69 -0.18 7.28
C PRO A 89 -16.44 -0.80 6.65
N ILE A 90 -15.89 -0.10 5.64
CA ILE A 90 -14.75 -0.52 4.82
C ILE A 90 -13.66 -1.16 5.69
N ILE A 91 -13.52 -2.48 5.61
CA ILE A 91 -12.49 -3.20 6.34
C ILE A 91 -11.21 -3.14 5.51
N LYS A 92 -10.29 -2.26 5.91
CA LYS A 92 -9.04 -1.98 5.19
C LYS A 92 -8.24 -3.28 4.98
N ALA A 93 -8.25 -4.17 5.98
CA ALA A 93 -7.59 -5.48 5.91
C ALA A 93 -8.24 -6.42 4.88
N GLU A 94 -9.57 -6.37 4.73
CA GLU A 94 -10.27 -7.16 3.73
C GLU A 94 -9.97 -6.65 2.33
N ALA A 95 -9.91 -5.33 2.12
CA ALA A 95 -9.51 -4.75 0.85
C ALA A 95 -8.09 -5.19 0.43
N LEU A 96 -7.13 -5.21 1.36
CA LEU A 96 -5.79 -5.73 1.08
C LEU A 96 -5.82 -7.22 0.74
N ARG A 97 -6.59 -8.02 1.51
CA ARG A 97 -6.72 -9.45 1.28
C ARG A 97 -7.29 -9.75 -0.11
N GLN A 98 -8.34 -9.03 -0.53
CA GLN A 98 -8.94 -9.18 -1.85
C GLN A 98 -7.95 -8.82 -2.96
N ALA A 99 -7.18 -7.74 -2.79
CA ALA A 99 -6.14 -7.38 -3.75
C ALA A 99 -5.04 -8.46 -3.87
N GLN A 100 -4.64 -9.06 -2.74
CA GLN A 100 -3.69 -10.18 -2.74
C GLN A 100 -4.27 -11.42 -3.45
N ILE A 101 -5.55 -11.73 -3.23
CA ILE A 101 -6.23 -12.84 -3.92
C ILE A 101 -6.34 -12.58 -5.42
N ALA A 102 -6.70 -11.36 -5.83
CA ALA A 102 -6.77 -11.00 -7.23
C ALA A 102 -5.40 -11.14 -7.93
N ALA A 103 -4.30 -10.83 -7.23
CA ALA A 103 -2.95 -11.10 -7.74
C ALA A 103 -2.69 -12.61 -7.88
N ILE A 104 -2.99 -13.42 -6.85
CA ILE A 104 -2.83 -14.88 -6.85
C ILE A 104 -3.61 -15.53 -8.00
N GLU A 105 -4.84 -15.06 -8.26
CA GLU A 105 -5.72 -15.57 -9.30
C GLU A 105 -5.37 -15.04 -10.71
N GLY A 106 -4.32 -14.21 -10.86
CA GLY A 106 -3.92 -13.63 -12.14
C GLY A 106 -4.93 -12.62 -12.71
N LYS A 107 -5.81 -12.07 -11.87
CA LYS A 107 -6.76 -11.00 -12.24
C LYS A 107 -6.08 -9.63 -12.34
N VAL A 108 -4.90 -9.52 -11.75
CA VAL A 108 -4.07 -8.32 -11.77
C VAL A 108 -2.78 -8.62 -12.53
N THR A 109 -2.63 -8.08 -13.73
CA THR A 109 -1.46 -8.31 -14.60
C THR A 109 -0.99 -7.04 -15.27
N ILE A 110 0.28 -7.03 -15.68
CA ILE A 110 0.85 -5.97 -16.50
C ILE A 110 1.30 -6.57 -17.82
N GLU A 111 0.66 -6.16 -18.92
CA GLU A 111 0.93 -6.67 -20.26
C GLU A 111 0.88 -5.52 -21.28
N GLY A 112 1.83 -5.49 -22.22
CA GLY A 112 1.81 -4.53 -23.33
C GLY A 112 1.85 -3.06 -22.90
N GLY A 113 2.38 -2.76 -21.71
CA GLY A 113 2.35 -1.39 -21.16
C GLY A 113 1.00 -0.98 -20.57
N GLN A 114 0.11 -1.94 -20.32
CA GLN A 114 -1.18 -1.73 -19.67
C GLN A 114 -1.26 -2.51 -18.36
N LEU A 115 -1.87 -1.90 -17.35
CA LEU A 115 -2.29 -2.57 -16.13
C LEU A 115 -3.72 -3.11 -16.34
N ARG A 116 -3.90 -4.41 -16.19
CA ARG A 116 -5.21 -5.07 -16.09
C ARG A 116 -5.53 -5.25 -14.62
N SER A 117 -6.65 -4.70 -14.16
CA SER A 117 -7.16 -4.84 -12.78
C SER A 117 -8.67 -5.07 -12.80
N SER A 118 -9.31 -5.19 -11.63
CA SER A 118 -10.78 -5.31 -11.51
C SER A 118 -11.54 -4.12 -12.13
N ARG A 119 -10.89 -2.96 -12.30
CA ARG A 119 -11.46 -1.77 -12.96
C ARG A 119 -11.47 -1.85 -14.49
N GLY A 120 -10.70 -2.76 -15.07
CA GLY A 120 -10.40 -2.83 -16.50
C GLY A 120 -8.95 -2.51 -16.81
N GLU A 121 -8.66 -2.20 -18.07
CA GLU A 121 -7.31 -1.92 -18.57
C GLU A 121 -7.00 -0.43 -18.45
N THR A 122 -5.82 -0.10 -17.90
CA THR A 122 -5.33 1.28 -17.77
C THR A 122 -3.91 1.38 -18.36
N PRO A 123 -3.63 2.36 -19.23
CA PRO A 123 -2.28 2.54 -19.77
C PRO A 123 -1.29 2.93 -18.66
N LEU A 124 -0.11 2.34 -18.68
CA LEU A 124 0.96 2.69 -17.75
C LEU A 124 1.59 4.04 -18.13
N PRO A 125 1.96 4.87 -17.14
CA PRO A 125 2.73 6.08 -17.40
C PRO A 125 4.10 5.75 -18.01
N PRO A 126 4.64 6.62 -18.88
CA PRO A 126 5.88 6.36 -19.64
C PRO A 126 7.13 6.26 -18.76
N SER A 127 7.06 6.67 -17.50
CA SER A 127 8.12 6.55 -16.51
C SER A 127 8.33 5.12 -16.00
N ILE A 128 7.36 4.23 -16.23
CA ILE A 128 7.47 2.84 -15.85
C ILE A 128 8.12 2.12 -17.03
N PRO A 129 9.30 1.49 -16.86
CA PRO A 129 9.91 0.71 -17.91
C PRO A 129 8.86 -0.24 -18.47
N LYS A 130 8.83 -0.46 -19.80
CA LYS A 130 8.00 -1.53 -20.39
C LYS A 130 8.40 -2.82 -19.72
N LEU A 131 7.69 -3.16 -18.65
CA LEU A 131 7.92 -4.37 -17.89
C LEU A 131 7.39 -5.45 -18.80
N ASP A 132 8.30 -6.30 -19.26
CA ASP A 132 7.94 -7.54 -19.93
C ASP A 132 6.87 -8.22 -19.09
N SER A 133 5.83 -8.74 -19.76
CA SER A 133 4.65 -9.36 -19.19
C SER A 133 5.01 -10.16 -17.93
N LYS A 134 4.72 -9.60 -16.76
CA LYS A 134 5.05 -10.24 -15.48
C LYS A 134 3.79 -10.90 -14.96
N ASP A 135 3.87 -12.20 -14.79
CA ASP A 135 2.96 -12.92 -13.91
C ASP A 135 3.18 -12.40 -12.48
N LEU A 136 2.17 -11.71 -11.95
CA LEU A 136 2.18 -11.09 -10.63
C LEU A 136 1.63 -12.01 -9.53
N SER A 137 1.28 -13.25 -9.86
CA SER A 137 0.78 -14.24 -8.89
C SER A 137 1.81 -14.62 -7.84
N HIS A 138 3.10 -14.51 -8.16
CA HIS A 138 4.18 -14.88 -7.26
C HIS A 138 4.17 -14.02 -5.98
N PRO A 139 4.29 -14.62 -4.77
CA PRO A 139 4.16 -13.91 -3.48
C PRO A 139 5.14 -12.75 -3.29
N TYR A 140 6.27 -12.79 -3.98
CA TYR A 140 7.22 -11.67 -4.05
C TYR A 140 6.55 -10.31 -4.34
N TYR A 141 5.48 -10.27 -5.14
CA TYR A 141 4.85 -9.03 -5.57
C TYR A 141 3.82 -8.45 -4.59
N TRP A 142 3.28 -9.27 -3.67
CA TRP A 142 2.13 -8.86 -2.85
C TRP A 142 2.25 -9.20 -1.36
N ALA A 143 3.01 -10.24 -1.00
CA ALA A 143 3.09 -10.73 0.38
C ALA A 143 3.88 -9.81 1.31
N ALA A 144 4.61 -8.84 0.76
CA ALA A 144 5.38 -7.88 1.53
C ALA A 144 4.48 -6.91 2.30
N PHE A 145 3.26 -6.64 1.82
CA PHE A 145 2.40 -5.60 2.38
C PHE A 145 1.49 -6.14 3.48
N SER A 146 1.40 -5.38 4.57
CA SER A 146 0.53 -5.67 5.69
C SER A 146 -0.11 -4.40 6.24
N ILE A 147 -1.26 -4.56 6.90
CA ILE A 147 -1.93 -3.49 7.64
C ILE A 147 -1.62 -3.62 9.12
N ILE A 148 -1.23 -2.51 9.72
CA ILE A 148 -0.89 -2.39 11.14
C ILE A 148 -1.84 -1.36 11.75
N GLY A 149 -2.40 -1.64 12.93
CA GLY A 149 -3.36 -0.79 13.62
C GLY A 149 -4.80 -1.28 13.46
N SER A 150 -5.76 -0.36 13.58
CA SER A 150 -7.19 -0.65 13.51
C SER A 150 -7.60 -1.04 12.07
N PRO A 151 -8.12 -2.26 11.85
CA PRO A 151 -8.48 -2.72 10.51
C PRO A 151 -9.87 -2.25 10.04
N TRP A 152 -10.60 -1.55 10.90
CA TRP A 152 -11.97 -1.04 10.69
C TRP A 152 -12.03 0.47 10.45
#